data_AF-A0A172Q8U5-F1
#
_entry.id   AF-A0A172Q8U5-F1
#
_cell.length_a   1.000
_cell.length_b   1.000
_cell.length_c   1.000
_cell.angle_alpha   90.00
_cell.angle_beta   90.00
_cell.angle_gamma   90.00
#
_symmetry.space_group_name_H-M   'P 1'
#
loop_
_entity.id
_entity.type
_entity.pdbx_description
1 polymer ?
#
loop_
_entity_poly.entity_id
_entity_poly.type
_entity_poly.pdbx_seq_one_letter_code
_entity_poly.pdbx_strand_id
1 'polypeptide(L)'
;MKKQAFSKTEDYFLFSGAFLAGILIYMMVRIGYLYFSLQLDLTDSLHRTVEQHSSLLMVIDESLMLSTILLGSSFYSARRLYFQNKKNLTGLLVTSFALMLTAWLLIVLKTGRIIYPVNGLAVATGDSLQMVLSEIYASWHLCDILLGLFMISWSGLLSRSFWKYSGLAIGLMQIFCTYFDQSSKPLPLLTAIILSTIWLLKQWRHLSHKITLNSVKK
;
A
#
# COMPACT_ATOMS: atom_id res chain seq x y z
N MET A 1 11.40 -28.43 -25.36
CA MET A 1 10.18 -27.63 -25.09
C MET A 1 9.62 -27.76 -23.66
N LYS A 2 9.76 -28.88 -22.93
CA LYS A 2 9.24 -29.01 -21.53
C LYS A 2 9.87 -28.08 -20.48
N LYS A 3 11.17 -27.78 -20.55
CA LYS A 3 11.85 -26.90 -19.57
C LYS A 3 11.34 -25.44 -19.58
N GLN A 4 10.94 -24.91 -20.74
CA GLN A 4 10.45 -23.52 -20.88
C GLN A 4 9.01 -23.31 -20.38
N ALA A 5 8.19 -24.36 -20.40
CA ALA A 5 6.83 -24.30 -19.86
C ALA A 5 6.83 -24.38 -18.32
N PHE A 6 7.74 -25.18 -17.76
CA PHE A 6 7.87 -25.33 -16.30
C PHE A 6 8.38 -24.05 -15.63
N SER A 7 9.44 -23.42 -16.16
CA SER A 7 10.00 -22.19 -15.58
C SER A 7 8.99 -21.03 -15.58
N LYS A 8 8.23 -20.87 -16.66
CA LYS A 8 7.19 -19.82 -16.74
C LYS A 8 6.11 -20.00 -15.67
N THR A 9 5.76 -21.24 -15.34
CA THR A 9 4.69 -21.54 -14.38
C THR A 9 5.12 -21.27 -12.94
N GLU A 10 6.40 -21.54 -12.61
CA GLU A 10 7.00 -21.16 -11.32
C GLU A 10 7.11 -19.65 -11.16
N ASP A 11 7.58 -18.93 -12.19
CA ASP A 11 7.69 -17.47 -12.17
C ASP A 11 6.33 -16.79 -11.90
N TYR A 12 5.24 -17.34 -12.46
CA TYR A 12 3.89 -16.85 -12.23
C TYR A 12 3.37 -17.11 -10.82
N PHE A 13 3.69 -18.27 -10.24
CA PHE A 13 3.31 -18.61 -8.88
C PHE A 13 4.02 -17.71 -7.86
N LEU A 14 5.33 -17.53 -8.04
CA LEU A 14 6.15 -16.66 -7.19
C LEU A 14 5.67 -15.21 -7.24
N PHE A 15 5.41 -14.70 -8.43
CA PHE A 15 4.84 -13.38 -8.65
C PHE A 15 3.47 -13.20 -7.97
N SER A 16 2.58 -14.17 -8.15
CA SER A 16 1.24 -14.12 -7.58
C SER A 16 1.31 -14.17 -6.04
N GLY A 17 2.17 -15.03 -5.50
CA GLY A 17 2.44 -15.11 -4.06
C GLY A 17 3.02 -13.81 -3.51
N ALA A 18 3.99 -13.20 -4.21
CA ALA A 18 4.57 -11.92 -3.83
C ALA A 18 3.52 -10.80 -3.80
N PHE A 19 2.62 -10.73 -4.78
CA PHE A 19 1.53 -9.74 -4.77
C PHE A 19 0.58 -9.94 -3.58
N LEU A 20 0.22 -11.20 -3.27
CA LEU A 20 -0.62 -11.52 -2.12
C LEU A 20 0.05 -11.13 -0.81
N ALA A 21 1.30 -11.55 -0.61
CA ALA A 21 2.09 -11.24 0.58
C ALA A 21 2.23 -9.72 0.74
N GLY A 22 2.53 -9.00 -0.35
CA GLY A 22 2.61 -7.55 -0.37
C GLY A 22 1.31 -6.88 0.11
N ILE A 23 0.14 -7.34 -0.35
CA ILE A 23 -1.17 -6.81 0.09
C ILE A 23 -1.38 -7.05 1.60
N LEU A 24 -1.10 -8.27 2.08
CA LEU A 24 -1.32 -8.63 3.49
C LEU A 24 -0.38 -7.87 4.43
N ILE A 25 0.90 -7.75 4.06
CA ILE A 25 1.87 -6.97 4.82
C ILE A 25 1.45 -5.49 4.83
N TYR A 26 1.04 -4.94 3.68
CA TYR A 26 0.58 -3.55 3.62
C TYR A 26 -0.64 -3.28 4.53
N MET A 27 -1.58 -4.23 4.58
CA MET A 27 -2.71 -4.16 5.52
C MET A 27 -2.22 -4.07 6.97
N MET A 28 -1.28 -4.93 7.36
CA MET A 28 -0.74 -4.94 8.72
C MET A 28 0.00 -3.65 9.06
N VAL A 29 0.77 -3.09 8.12
CA VAL A 29 1.44 -1.79 8.28
C VAL A 29 0.41 -0.69 8.56
N ARG A 30 -0.67 -0.62 7.78
CA ARG A 30 -1.72 0.40 7.97
C ARG A 30 -2.44 0.26 9.31
N ILE A 31 -2.71 -0.98 9.75
CA ILE A 31 -3.30 -1.24 11.07
C ILE A 31 -2.32 -0.85 12.18
N GLY A 32 -1.05 -1.20 12.04
CA GLY A 32 0.00 -0.83 13.01
C GLY A 32 0.14 0.68 13.14
N TYR A 33 0.12 1.41 12.03
CA TYR A 33 0.21 2.86 12.05
C TYR A 33 -1.05 3.53 12.64
N LEU A 34 -2.24 2.99 12.35
CA LEU A 34 -3.47 3.42 13.00
C LEU A 34 -3.42 3.19 14.52
N TYR A 35 -2.92 2.04 14.96
CA TYR A 35 -2.73 1.75 16.38
C TYR A 35 -1.75 2.74 17.03
N PHE A 36 -0.60 2.98 16.40
CA PHE A 36 0.38 3.96 16.89
C PHE A 36 -0.22 5.37 16.99
N SER A 37 -1.02 5.77 16.01
CA SER A 37 -1.71 7.07 16.00
C SER A 37 -2.69 7.21 17.16
N LEU A 38 -3.41 6.13 17.50
CA LEU A 38 -4.30 6.13 18.66
C LEU A 38 -3.52 6.24 19.97
N GLN A 39 -2.36 5.60 20.08
CA GLN A 39 -1.51 5.75 21.27
C GLN A 39 -1.00 7.19 21.42
N LEU A 40 -0.68 7.84 20.30
CA LEU A 40 -0.25 9.22 20.28
C LEU A 40 -1.34 10.18 20.80
N ASP A 41 -2.58 10.00 20.37
CA ASP A 41 -3.72 10.81 20.82
C ASP A 41 -4.07 10.59 22.30
N LEU A 42 -3.75 9.41 22.85
CA LEU A 42 -4.05 9.04 24.24
C LEU A 42 -3.00 9.50 25.26
N THR A 43 -1.86 10.05 24.82
CA THR A 43 -0.72 10.34 25.70
C THR A 43 -0.28 11.80 25.61
N ASP A 44 0.03 12.40 26.77
CA ASP A 44 0.44 13.81 26.84
C ASP A 44 1.89 14.07 26.38
N SER A 45 2.68 13.01 26.14
CA SER A 45 4.10 13.12 25.81
C SER A 45 4.47 12.36 24.54
N LEU A 46 4.58 13.12 23.44
CA LEU A 46 5.03 12.63 22.13
C LEU A 46 6.32 11.78 22.22
N HIS A 47 7.33 12.29 22.93
CA HIS A 47 8.63 11.64 23.02
C HIS A 47 8.53 10.28 23.72
N ARG A 48 7.83 10.21 24.87
CA ARG A 48 7.68 8.94 25.60
C ARG A 48 6.93 7.91 24.77
N THR A 49 5.91 8.32 24.04
CA THR A 49 5.10 7.40 23.22
C THR A 49 5.88 6.83 22.05
N VAL A 50 6.68 7.67 21.37
CA VAL A 50 7.60 7.24 20.32
C VAL A 50 8.66 6.29 20.86
N GLU A 51 9.28 6.62 22.00
CA GLU A 51 10.29 5.78 22.63
C GLU A 51 9.73 4.41 23.04
N GLN A 52 8.56 4.40 23.69
CA GLN A 52 7.86 3.20 24.13
C GLN A 52 7.45 2.28 22.97
N HIS A 53 7.09 2.85 21.82
CA HIS A 53 6.63 2.11 20.63
C HIS A 53 7.67 2.06 19.50
N SER A 54 8.94 2.38 19.79
CA SER A 54 10.03 2.42 18.81
C SER A 54 10.24 1.10 18.08
N SER A 55 10.15 -0.03 18.79
CA SER A 55 10.24 -1.38 18.20
C SER A 55 9.08 -1.68 17.25
N LEU A 56 7.87 -1.25 17.59
CA LEU A 56 6.69 -1.38 16.73
C LEU A 56 6.83 -0.53 15.47
N LEU A 57 7.29 0.72 15.61
CA LEU A 57 7.57 1.60 14.47
C LEU A 57 8.65 1.00 13.55
N MET A 58 9.68 0.35 14.09
CA MET A 58 10.70 -0.35 13.31
C MET A 58 10.12 -1.50 12.50
N VAL A 59 9.29 -2.34 13.12
CA VAL A 59 8.63 -3.45 12.41
C VAL A 59 7.70 -2.93 11.31
N ILE A 60 6.96 -1.84 11.58
CA ILE A 60 6.10 -1.18 10.59
C ILE A 60 6.92 -0.65 9.42
N ASP A 61 8.04 0.01 9.70
CA ASP A 61 8.95 0.60 8.71
C ASP A 61 9.53 -0.46 7.76
N GLU A 62 10.14 -1.50 8.33
CA GLU A 62 10.71 -2.62 7.57
C GLU A 62 9.65 -3.39 6.78
N SER A 63 8.47 -3.59 7.38
CA SER A 63 7.33 -4.24 6.72
C SER A 63 6.81 -3.41 5.54
N LEU A 64 6.78 -2.08 5.67
CA LEU A 64 6.38 -1.20 4.57
C LEU A 64 7.38 -1.25 3.43
N MET A 65 8.68 -1.25 3.72
CA MET A 65 9.72 -1.42 2.71
C MET A 65 9.60 -2.77 1.99
N LEU A 66 9.41 -3.86 2.74
CA LEU A 66 9.20 -5.19 2.17
C LEU A 66 7.95 -5.23 1.28
N SER A 67 6.83 -4.66 1.75
CA SER A 67 5.60 -4.57 0.97
C SER A 67 5.80 -3.74 -0.32
N THR A 68 6.56 -2.64 -0.24
CA THR A 68 6.89 -1.79 -1.39
C THR A 68 7.64 -2.58 -2.47
N ILE A 69 8.64 -3.39 -2.08
CA ILE A 69 9.40 -4.23 -3.01
C ILE A 69 8.51 -5.31 -3.64
N LEU A 70 7.72 -6.00 -2.82
CA LEU A 70 6.85 -7.09 -3.27
C LEU A 70 5.75 -6.58 -4.22
N LEU A 71 5.05 -5.52 -3.83
CA LEU A 71 4.01 -4.92 -4.65
C LEU A 71 4.59 -4.23 -5.88
N GLY A 72 5.73 -3.56 -5.78
CA GLY A 72 6.38 -2.88 -6.91
C GLY A 72 6.80 -3.83 -8.02
N SER A 73 7.56 -4.88 -7.66
CA SER A 73 7.99 -5.92 -8.60
C SER A 73 6.81 -6.70 -9.19
N SER A 74 5.80 -6.97 -8.37
CA SER A 74 4.59 -7.64 -8.79
C SER A 74 3.72 -6.74 -9.70
N PHE A 75 3.56 -5.47 -9.39
CA PHE A 75 2.75 -4.62 -10.25
C PHE A 75 3.40 -4.42 -11.63
N TYR A 76 4.74 -4.29 -11.67
CA TYR A 76 5.50 -4.20 -12.92
C TYR A 76 5.28 -5.42 -13.82
N SER A 77 5.37 -6.64 -13.29
CA SER A 77 5.23 -7.84 -14.13
C SER A 77 3.77 -8.08 -14.54
N ALA A 78 2.78 -7.77 -13.69
CA ALA A 78 1.36 -7.77 -14.08
C ALA A 78 1.11 -6.81 -15.25
N ARG A 79 1.65 -5.58 -15.17
CA ARG A 79 1.55 -4.59 -16.24
C ARG A 79 2.08 -5.13 -17.56
N ARG A 80 3.29 -5.71 -17.54
CA ARG A 80 3.94 -6.27 -18.73
C ARG A 80 3.09 -7.35 -19.40
N LEU A 81 2.35 -8.14 -18.63
CA LEU A 81 1.60 -9.29 -19.14
C LEU A 81 0.17 -8.96 -19.57
N TYR A 82 -0.52 -8.05 -18.88
CA TYR A 82 -1.98 -7.90 -18.98
C TYR A 82 -2.47 -6.58 -19.57
N PHE A 83 -1.67 -5.52 -19.49
CA PHE A 83 -2.18 -4.15 -19.71
C PHE A 83 -1.60 -3.47 -20.96
N GLN A 84 -0.92 -4.20 -21.86
CA GLN A 84 -0.27 -3.61 -23.04
C GLN A 84 -1.24 -2.93 -24.02
N ASN A 85 -2.49 -3.38 -24.13
CA ASN A 85 -3.43 -2.93 -25.17
C ASN A 85 -4.38 -1.78 -24.76
N LYS A 86 -4.39 -1.30 -23.50
CA LYS A 86 -5.35 -0.28 -23.01
C LYS A 86 -4.66 1.02 -22.59
N LYS A 87 -4.18 1.83 -23.54
CA LYS A 87 -3.25 2.96 -23.28
C LYS A 87 -3.69 3.98 -22.20
N ASN A 88 -4.88 4.59 -22.28
CA ASN A 88 -5.18 5.76 -21.45
C ASN A 88 -5.52 5.41 -19.99
N LEU A 89 -6.39 4.43 -19.75
CA LEU A 89 -6.80 4.06 -18.39
C LEU A 89 -5.71 3.29 -17.63
N THR A 90 -4.81 2.61 -18.36
CA THR A 90 -3.59 2.04 -17.79
C THR A 90 -2.58 3.12 -17.39
N GLY A 91 -2.57 4.29 -18.04
CA GLY A 91 -1.71 5.42 -17.67
C GLY A 91 -1.98 5.91 -16.25
N LEU A 92 -3.23 6.26 -15.94
CA LEU A 92 -3.62 6.75 -14.61
C LEU A 92 -3.38 5.70 -13.51
N LEU A 93 -3.66 4.43 -13.79
CA LEU A 93 -3.37 3.32 -12.89
C LEU A 93 -1.88 3.23 -12.53
N VAL A 94 -1.02 3.33 -13.54
CA VAL A 94 0.44 3.25 -13.36
C VAL A 94 0.95 4.48 -12.62
N THR A 95 0.49 5.67 -12.98
CA THR A 95 0.94 6.91 -12.35
C THR A 95 0.54 6.95 -10.88
N SER A 96 -0.71 6.62 -10.55
CA SER A 96 -1.18 6.55 -9.16
C SER A 96 -0.38 5.52 -8.34
N PHE A 97 -0.07 4.36 -8.91
CA PHE A 97 0.76 3.36 -8.26
C PHE A 97 2.21 3.84 -8.04
N ALA A 98 2.83 4.47 -9.04
CA ALA A 98 4.19 4.99 -8.93
C ALA A 98 4.31 6.11 -7.88
N LEU A 99 3.32 7.00 -7.83
CA LEU A 99 3.23 8.03 -6.79
C LEU A 99 3.05 7.39 -5.40
N MET A 100 2.24 6.34 -5.29
CA MET A 100 2.05 5.61 -4.04
C MET A 100 3.35 4.95 -3.56
N LEU A 101 4.11 4.30 -4.46
CA LEU A 101 5.44 3.77 -4.14
C LEU A 101 6.39 4.87 -3.64
N THR A 102 6.36 6.05 -4.29
CA THR A 102 7.18 7.20 -3.88
C THR A 102 6.80 7.67 -2.48
N ALA A 103 5.50 7.76 -2.19
CA ALA A 103 5.01 8.15 -0.88
C ALA A 103 5.34 7.10 0.21
N TRP A 104 5.30 5.80 -0.10
CA TRP A 104 5.77 4.75 0.82
C TRP A 104 7.27 4.89 1.11
N LEU A 105 8.10 5.14 0.11
CA LEU A 105 9.53 5.36 0.32
C LEU A 105 9.79 6.60 1.19
N LEU A 106 9.02 7.68 1.01
CA LEU A 106 9.11 8.86 1.88
C LEU A 106 8.73 8.54 3.33
N ILE A 107 7.66 7.75 3.54
CA ILE A 107 7.28 7.29 4.88
C ILE A 107 8.40 6.47 5.49
N VAL A 108 8.99 5.54 4.74
CA VAL A 108 10.08 4.68 5.23
C VAL A 108 11.28 5.53 5.67
N LEU A 109 11.74 6.43 4.81
CA LEU A 109 12.89 7.28 5.12
C LEU A 109 12.67 8.17 6.34
N LYS A 110 11.46 8.74 6.48
CA LYS A 110 11.11 9.62 7.60
C LYS A 110 10.92 8.84 8.90
N THR A 111 10.28 7.68 8.84
CA THR A 111 10.09 6.79 9.99
C THR A 111 11.45 6.28 10.48
N GLY A 112 12.34 5.91 9.57
CA GLY A 112 13.71 5.54 9.90
C GLY A 112 14.46 6.63 10.67
N ARG A 113 14.29 7.91 10.31
CA ARG A 113 14.91 9.05 11.03
C ARG A 113 14.40 9.21 12.47
N ILE A 114 13.26 8.65 12.82
CA ILE A 114 12.73 8.64 14.20
C ILE A 114 13.35 7.50 15.02
N ILE A 115 13.77 6.40 14.38
CA ILE A 115 14.15 5.16 15.06
C ILE A 115 15.68 5.00 15.11
N TYR A 116 16.36 5.34 14.02
CA TYR A 116 17.80 5.13 13.85
C TYR A 116 18.48 6.34 13.20
N PRO A 117 19.79 6.54 13.45
CA PRO A 117 20.55 7.57 12.77
C PRO A 117 20.70 7.22 11.28
N VAL A 118 20.25 8.12 10.41
CA VAL A 118 20.28 7.91 8.95
C VAL A 118 21.43 8.71 8.36
N ASN A 119 22.40 8.04 7.73
CA ASN A 119 23.52 8.69 7.03
C ASN A 119 24.28 9.72 7.90
N GLY A 120 24.46 9.44 9.19
CA GLY A 120 25.15 10.33 10.14
C GLY A 120 24.31 11.48 10.70
N LEU A 121 23.05 11.63 10.27
CA LEU A 121 22.09 12.51 10.93
C LEU A 121 21.57 11.85 12.21
N ALA A 122 21.56 12.62 13.30
CA ALA A 122 21.01 12.17 14.58
C ALA A 122 19.50 11.88 14.45
N VAL A 123 19.03 10.99 15.34
CA VAL A 123 17.61 10.68 15.50
C VAL A 123 16.82 11.97 15.78
N ALA A 124 15.65 12.10 15.15
CA ALA A 124 14.79 13.26 15.34
C ALA A 124 14.31 13.34 16.80
N THR A 125 14.63 14.45 17.48
CA THR A 125 14.25 14.71 18.88
C THR A 125 13.70 16.13 19.05
N GLY A 126 12.97 16.38 20.16
CA GLY A 126 12.37 17.69 20.44
C GLY A 126 11.44 18.18 19.32
N ASP A 127 11.56 19.45 18.93
CA ASP A 127 10.73 20.07 17.88
C ASP A 127 10.87 19.37 16.52
N SER A 128 12.04 18.80 16.24
CA SER A 128 12.27 18.06 14.99
C SER A 128 11.48 16.74 14.94
N LEU A 129 11.17 16.13 16.08
CA LEU A 129 10.34 14.93 16.15
C LEU A 129 8.91 15.23 15.71
N GLN A 130 8.32 16.31 16.23
CA GLN A 130 6.97 16.72 15.85
C GLN A 130 6.87 17.05 14.36
N MET A 131 7.87 17.76 13.82
CA MET A 131 7.96 18.06 12.40
C MET A 131 8.01 16.77 11.56
N VAL A 132 8.95 15.87 11.85
CA VAL A 132 9.08 14.59 11.11
C VAL A 132 7.81 13.76 11.22
N LEU A 133 7.16 13.73 12.39
CA LEU A 133 5.91 12.99 12.55
C LEU A 133 4.79 13.58 11.70
N SER A 134 4.60 14.91 11.72
CA SER A 134 3.59 15.58 10.88
C SER A 134 3.81 15.33 9.39
N GLU A 135 5.07 15.28 8.96
CA GLU A 135 5.45 14.92 7.60
C GLU A 135 5.14 13.45 7.25
N ILE A 136 5.29 12.52 8.20
CA ILE A 136 4.90 11.12 8.02
C ILE A 136 3.38 11.02 7.90
N TYR A 137 2.62 11.68 8.78
CA TYR A 137 1.16 11.74 8.70
C TYR A 137 0.67 12.33 7.39
N ALA A 138 1.23 13.47 6.95
CA ALA A 138 0.91 14.06 5.66
C ALA A 138 1.19 13.09 4.48
N SER A 139 2.27 12.31 4.58
CA SER A 139 2.62 11.29 3.58
C SER A 139 1.63 10.13 3.60
N TRP A 140 1.15 9.68 4.77
CA TRP A 140 0.06 8.69 4.88
C TRP A 140 -1.26 9.20 4.32
N HIS A 141 -1.62 10.47 4.58
CA HIS A 141 -2.79 11.10 3.96
C HIS A 141 -2.68 11.07 2.42
N LEU A 142 -1.52 11.42 1.87
CA LEU A 142 -1.30 11.34 0.43
C LEU A 142 -1.40 9.89 -0.09
N CYS A 143 -0.84 8.92 0.64
CA CYS A 143 -0.92 7.50 0.30
C CYS A 143 -2.36 7.01 0.18
N ASP A 144 -3.23 7.37 1.11
CA ASP A 144 -4.63 6.92 1.10
C ASP A 144 -5.43 7.54 -0.07
N ILE A 145 -5.17 8.80 -0.40
CA ILE A 145 -5.75 9.47 -1.59
C ILE A 145 -5.27 8.76 -2.87
N LEU A 146 -3.97 8.49 -2.98
CA LEU A 146 -3.38 7.80 -4.13
C LEU A 146 -3.87 6.37 -4.25
N LEU A 147 -4.06 5.66 -3.14
CA LEU A 147 -4.67 4.33 -3.10
C LEU A 147 -6.12 4.39 -3.60
N GLY A 148 -6.89 5.39 -3.18
CA GLY A 148 -8.24 5.61 -3.69
C GLY A 148 -8.27 5.82 -5.21
N LEU A 149 -7.40 6.69 -5.72
CA LEU A 149 -7.25 6.94 -7.15
C LEU A 149 -6.81 5.68 -7.92
N PHE A 150 -5.89 4.90 -7.34
CA PHE A 150 -5.44 3.63 -7.89
C PHE A 150 -6.58 2.63 -8.01
N MET A 151 -7.38 2.47 -6.96
CA MET A 151 -8.56 1.60 -6.95
C MET A 151 -9.60 2.03 -7.98
N ILE A 152 -9.91 3.33 -8.07
CA ILE A 152 -10.82 3.88 -9.08
C ILE A 152 -10.31 3.56 -10.49
N SER A 153 -9.03 3.83 -10.75
CA SER A 153 -8.39 3.58 -12.05
C SER A 153 -8.42 2.11 -12.44
N TRP A 154 -8.11 1.21 -11.49
CA TRP A 154 -8.13 -0.23 -11.72
C TRP A 154 -9.57 -0.70 -11.96
N SER A 155 -10.52 -0.22 -11.16
CA SER A 155 -11.94 -0.59 -11.30
C SER A 155 -12.49 -0.27 -12.69
N GLY A 156 -12.09 0.85 -13.29
CA GLY A 156 -12.51 1.25 -14.63
C GLY A 156 -12.06 0.27 -15.73
N LEU A 157 -11.02 -0.54 -15.50
CA LEU A 157 -10.53 -1.53 -16.45
C LEU A 157 -11.36 -2.82 -16.47
N LEU A 158 -12.26 -3.01 -15.50
CA LEU A 158 -13.14 -4.17 -15.37
C LEU A 158 -14.36 -4.04 -16.31
N SER A 159 -14.73 -5.14 -16.97
CA SER A 159 -15.70 -5.14 -18.08
C SER A 159 -17.16 -4.98 -17.65
N ARG A 160 -17.62 -5.60 -16.55
CA ARG A 160 -18.90 -5.35 -15.85
C ARG A 160 -19.01 -6.35 -14.70
N SER A 161 -19.02 -5.88 -13.46
CA SER A 161 -19.20 -6.70 -12.26
C SER A 161 -19.53 -5.80 -11.07
N PHE A 162 -20.18 -6.35 -10.05
CA PHE A 162 -20.29 -5.76 -8.70
C PHE A 162 -18.94 -5.18 -8.22
N TRP A 163 -17.83 -5.85 -8.56
CA TRP A 163 -16.47 -5.45 -8.19
C TRP A 163 -15.97 -4.15 -8.84
N LYS A 164 -16.52 -3.75 -9.98
CA LYS A 164 -16.21 -2.45 -10.59
C LYS A 164 -16.76 -1.32 -9.73
N TYR A 165 -18.05 -1.40 -9.40
CA TYR A 165 -18.71 -0.36 -8.61
C TYR A 165 -18.21 -0.34 -7.17
N SER A 166 -17.90 -1.50 -6.57
CA SER A 166 -17.29 -1.52 -5.24
C SER A 166 -15.89 -0.91 -5.23
N GLY A 167 -15.08 -1.11 -6.28
CA GLY A 167 -13.76 -0.48 -6.37
C GLY A 167 -13.82 1.04 -6.48
N LEU A 168 -14.77 1.55 -7.27
CA LEU A 168 -15.07 2.98 -7.36
C LEU A 168 -15.53 3.53 -6.00
N ALA A 169 -16.51 2.87 -5.36
CA ALA A 169 -17.08 3.31 -4.09
C ALA A 169 -16.04 3.31 -2.96
N ILE A 170 -15.25 2.23 -2.83
CA ILE A 170 -14.19 2.14 -1.82
C ILE A 170 -13.08 3.15 -2.11
N GLY A 171 -12.69 3.32 -3.37
CA GLY A 171 -11.67 4.31 -3.72
C GLY A 171 -12.10 5.74 -3.42
N LEU A 172 -13.37 6.07 -3.68
CA LEU A 172 -13.96 7.35 -3.26
C LEU A 172 -14.02 7.47 -1.73
N MET A 173 -14.44 6.42 -1.03
CA MET A 173 -14.45 6.38 0.44
C MET A 173 -13.05 6.68 1.00
N GLN A 174 -12.00 6.09 0.44
CA GLN A 174 -10.60 6.39 0.81
C GLN A 174 -10.31 7.89 0.71
N ILE A 175 -10.65 8.50 -0.43
CA ILE A 175 -10.40 9.94 -0.65
C ILE A 175 -11.24 10.78 0.32
N PHE A 176 -12.52 10.45 0.50
CA PHE A 176 -13.41 11.22 1.37
C PHE A 176 -13.02 11.14 2.84
N CYS A 177 -12.74 9.94 3.35
CA CYS A 177 -12.30 9.73 4.73
C CYS A 177 -10.97 10.44 5.02
N THR A 178 -10.07 10.55 4.04
CA THR A 178 -8.74 11.12 4.26
C THR A 178 -8.67 12.62 3.98
N TYR A 179 -9.47 13.15 3.05
CA TYR A 179 -9.41 14.56 2.65
C TYR A 179 -10.36 15.46 3.45
N PHE A 180 -11.54 14.95 3.84
CA PHE A 180 -12.57 15.76 4.50
C PHE A 180 -12.71 15.49 6.01
N ASP A 181 -12.25 14.34 6.51
CA ASP A 181 -12.26 14.09 7.97
C ASP A 181 -11.01 14.72 8.59
N GLN A 182 -11.19 15.90 9.21
CA GLN A 182 -10.11 16.64 9.88
C GLN A 182 -9.66 16.01 11.21
N SER A 183 -10.44 15.06 11.73
CA SER A 183 -10.13 14.27 12.91
C SER A 183 -10.04 12.81 12.49
N SER A 184 -8.91 12.17 12.78
CA SER A 184 -8.67 10.76 12.51
C SER A 184 -9.60 9.87 13.35
N LYS A 185 -10.87 9.78 12.96
CA LYS A 185 -11.78 8.82 13.55
C LYS A 185 -11.26 7.42 13.21
N PRO A 186 -10.92 6.59 14.20
CA PRO A 186 -10.27 5.30 13.94
C PRO A 186 -11.17 4.34 13.16
N LEU A 187 -12.49 4.46 13.34
CA LEU A 187 -13.46 3.51 12.82
C LEU A 187 -13.67 3.66 11.30
N PRO A 188 -13.84 4.88 10.73
CA PRO A 188 -13.78 5.10 9.29
C PRO A 188 -12.47 4.62 8.65
N LEU A 189 -11.31 4.93 9.25
CA LEU A 189 -10.01 4.54 8.68
C LEU A 189 -9.82 3.02 8.68
N LEU A 190 -10.18 2.34 9.78
CA LEU A 190 -10.15 0.88 9.85
C LEU A 190 -11.07 0.24 8.80
N THR A 191 -12.28 0.80 8.64
CA THR A 191 -13.22 0.32 7.62
C THR A 191 -12.64 0.48 6.21
N ALA A 192 -12.03 1.64 5.92
CA ALA A 192 -11.35 1.90 4.67
C ALA A 192 -10.18 0.92 4.44
N ILE A 193 -9.39 0.58 5.47
CA ILE A 193 -8.32 -0.42 5.40
C ILE A 193 -8.88 -1.80 5.04
N ILE A 194 -9.91 -2.26 5.76
CA ILE A 194 -10.50 -3.59 5.56
C ILE A 194 -11.10 -3.71 4.15
N LEU A 195 -11.93 -2.74 3.75
CA LEU A 195 -12.61 -2.76 2.45
C LEU A 195 -11.62 -2.68 1.28
N SER A 196 -10.63 -1.79 1.36
CA SER A 196 -9.58 -1.68 0.33
C SER A 196 -8.78 -2.97 0.22
N THR A 197 -8.45 -3.61 1.34
CA THR A 197 -7.73 -4.89 1.35
C THR A 197 -8.54 -6.01 0.73
N ILE A 198 -9.81 -6.18 1.12
CA ILE A 198 -10.72 -7.19 0.55
C ILE A 198 -10.81 -7.01 -0.98
N TRP A 199 -10.92 -5.77 -1.43
CA TRP A 199 -11.02 -5.47 -2.85
C TRP A 199 -9.72 -5.82 -3.59
N LEU A 200 -8.55 -5.47 -3.06
CA LEU A 200 -7.24 -5.82 -3.62
C LEU A 200 -7.02 -7.34 -3.67
N LEU A 201 -7.38 -8.06 -2.61
CA LEU A 201 -7.31 -9.53 -2.56
C LEU A 201 -8.20 -10.16 -3.65
N LYS A 202 -9.37 -9.58 -3.90
CA LYS A 202 -10.24 -10.03 -4.98
C LYS A 202 -9.61 -9.79 -6.36
N GLN A 203 -8.97 -8.65 -6.56
CA GLN A 203 -8.26 -8.36 -7.82
C GLN A 203 -7.07 -9.30 -8.03
N TRP A 204 -6.30 -9.57 -6.97
CA TRP A 204 -5.24 -10.58 -6.99
C TRP A 204 -5.81 -11.94 -7.42
N ARG A 205 -6.89 -12.42 -6.80
CA ARG A 205 -7.50 -13.71 -7.15
C ARG A 205 -7.94 -13.76 -8.62
N HIS A 206 -8.53 -12.68 -9.12
CA HIS A 206 -8.95 -12.59 -10.52
C HIS A 206 -7.75 -12.58 -11.48
N LEU A 207 -6.67 -11.88 -11.13
CA LEU A 207 -5.41 -11.89 -11.89
C LEU A 207 -4.80 -13.30 -11.90
N SER A 208 -4.69 -13.94 -10.74
CA SER A 208 -4.16 -15.30 -10.57
C SER A 208 -4.95 -16.32 -11.39
N HIS A 209 -6.28 -16.26 -11.37
CA HIS A 209 -7.12 -17.15 -12.18
C HIS A 209 -6.91 -16.96 -13.69
N LYS A 210 -6.76 -15.70 -14.15
CA LYS A 210 -6.41 -15.42 -15.56
C LYS A 210 -5.02 -15.92 -15.94
N ILE A 211 -4.07 -15.91 -15.01
CA ILE A 211 -2.73 -16.47 -15.21
C ILE A 211 -2.82 -17.99 -15.43
N THR A 212 -3.50 -18.71 -14.54
CA THR A 212 -3.67 -20.17 -14.64
C THR A 212 -4.36 -20.61 -15.93
N LEU A 213 -5.40 -19.89 -16.37
CA LEU A 213 -6.09 -20.22 -17.62
C LEU A 213 -5.22 -20.01 -18.87
N ASN A 214 -4.35 -19.01 -18.86
CA ASN A 214 -3.49 -18.69 -19.99
C ASN A 214 -2.24 -19.57 -20.06
N SER A 215 -1.78 -20.16 -18.94
CA SER A 215 -0.68 -21.13 -18.92
C SER A 215 -1.11 -22.51 -19.42
N VAL A 216 -2.38 -22.89 -19.24
CA VAL A 216 -2.92 -24.19 -19.72
C VAL A 216 -3.19 -24.20 -21.24
N LYS A 217 -3.38 -23.02 -21.85
CA LYS A 217 -3.65 -22.88 -23.30
C LYS A 217 -2.39 -22.80 -24.18
N LYS A 218 -1.19 -22.94 -23.62
CA LYS A 218 0.11 -22.89 -24.32
C LYS A 218 0.89 -24.17 -24.12
#